data_AF-A0A965EP23-F1
#
_entry.id   AF-A0A965EP23-F1
#
_cell.length_a   1.000
_cell.length_b   1.000
_cell.length_c   1.000
_cell.angle_alpha   90.00
_cell.angle_beta   90.00
_cell.angle_gamma   90.00
#
_symmetry.space_group_name_H-M   'P 1'
#
loop_
_entity.id
_entity.type
_entity.pdbx_description
1 polymer ?
#
loop_
_entity_poly.entity_id
_entity_poly.type
_entity_poly.pdbx_seq_one_letter_code
_entity_poly.pdbx_strand_id
1 'polypeptide(L)'
;MIDPATGDPVANGERGELVLTHLKKEAQPLLRYRTGDLTVRRTTEPVHGRTVNLPRVVFGRTDDMVKVKGVKVYPSEIRSVLLGLDGPTGAYRLTVSARDGGGDRLALALEGAGNDDVSEQIARRFKSQTLISADEITFVEKLEEGPAVLDER
;
A
#
# COMPACT_ATOMS: atom_id res chain seq x y z
N MET A 1 12.46 8.66 9.91
CA MET A 1 11.25 7.91 9.52
C MET A 1 10.54 7.53 10.79
N ILE A 2 9.22 7.73 10.86
CA ILE A 2 8.43 7.58 12.09
C ILE A 2 7.25 6.63 11.89
N ASP A 3 6.72 6.06 12.97
CA ASP A 3 5.38 5.49 12.94
C ASP A 3 4.38 6.66 12.80
N PRO A 4 3.49 6.66 11.78
CA PRO A 4 2.55 7.76 11.57
C PRO A 4 1.58 8.00 12.74
N ALA A 5 1.26 6.96 13.51
CA ALA A 5 0.31 6.99 14.61
C ALA A 5 0.96 7.44 15.92
N THR A 6 2.18 6.98 16.22
CA THR A 6 2.85 7.32 17.49
C THR A 6 3.81 8.50 17.37
N GLY A 7 4.37 8.72 16.17
CA GLY A 7 5.42 9.72 15.95
C GLY A 7 6.83 9.24 16.32
N ASP A 8 6.97 8.01 16.80
CA ASP A 8 8.25 7.45 17.24
C ASP A 8 9.09 6.96 16.05
N PRO A 9 10.43 6.95 16.15
CA PRO A 9 11.28 6.39 15.11
C PRO A 9 11.04 4.89 14.89
N VAL A 10 10.93 4.46 13.63
CA VAL A 10 10.83 3.04 13.27
C VAL A 10 12.19 2.35 13.20
N ALA A 11 12.23 1.04 13.41
CA ALA A 11 13.46 0.25 13.32
C ALA A 11 13.96 0.14 11.86
N ASN A 12 15.21 -0.31 11.70
CA ASN A 12 15.74 -0.59 10.37
C ASN A 12 15.01 -1.82 9.77
N GLY A 13 14.57 -1.72 8.53
CA GLY A 13 13.74 -2.72 7.84
C GLY A 13 12.24 -2.48 7.97
N GLU A 14 11.80 -1.62 8.89
CA GLU A 14 10.38 -1.36 9.12
C GLU A 14 9.82 -0.24 8.22
N ARG A 15 8.50 -0.30 8.02
CA ARG A 15 7.75 0.73 7.29
C ARG A 15 7.49 1.93 8.20
N GLY A 16 7.64 3.13 7.68
CA GLY A 16 7.29 4.35 8.39
C GLY A 16 7.17 5.56 7.46
N GLU A 17 6.65 6.65 8.00
CA GLU A 17 6.47 7.90 7.29
C GLU A 17 7.80 8.64 7.13
N LEU A 18 8.05 9.16 5.92
CA LEU A 18 9.17 10.03 5.65
C LEU A 18 8.95 11.40 6.30
N VAL A 19 9.96 11.83 7.07
CA VAL A 19 9.97 13.13 7.74
C VAL A 19 11.22 13.86 7.30
N LEU A 20 11.05 15.10 6.82
CA LEU A 20 12.11 15.92 6.25
C LEU A 20 12.42 17.12 7.14
N THR A 21 13.69 17.46 7.25
CA THR A 21 14.16 18.72 7.86
C THR A 21 15.22 19.32 6.97
N HIS A 22 15.02 20.57 6.55
CA HIS A 22 16.02 21.30 5.79
C HIS A 22 17.16 21.73 6.71
N LEU A 23 18.40 21.40 6.34
CA LEU A 23 19.60 21.79 7.12
C LEU A 23 20.24 23.09 6.63
N LYS A 24 20.04 23.47 5.36
CA LYS A 24 20.72 24.60 4.71
C LYS A 24 19.80 25.41 3.77
N LYS A 25 18.52 25.53 4.11
CA LYS A 25 17.55 26.31 3.32
C LYS A 25 17.09 27.52 4.13
N GLU A 26 17.32 28.72 3.60
CA GLU A 26 17.00 29.98 4.30
C GLU A 26 15.57 30.45 4.05
N ALA A 27 15.08 30.32 2.81
CA ALA A 27 13.71 30.67 2.47
C ALA A 27 12.79 29.44 2.60
N GLN A 28 11.75 29.54 3.44
CA GLN A 28 10.79 28.45 3.72
C GLN A 28 11.46 27.12 4.12
N PRO A 29 12.24 27.11 5.22
CA PRO A 29 12.76 25.86 5.76
C PRO A 29 11.61 24.97 6.23
N LEU A 30 11.79 23.66 6.03
CA LEU A 30 10.87 22.66 6.56
C LEU A 30 11.51 22.08 7.82
N LEU A 31 10.74 22.00 8.90
CA LEU A 31 11.18 21.41 10.16
C LEU A 31 10.24 20.26 10.53
N ARG A 32 10.81 19.05 10.64
CA ARG A 32 10.06 17.80 10.88
C ARG A 32 8.81 17.70 10.01
N TYR A 33 8.92 18.12 8.75
CA TYR A 33 7.81 18.10 7.81
C TYR A 33 7.46 16.66 7.45
N ARG A 34 6.23 16.30 7.79
CA ARG A 34 5.58 15.02 7.57
C ARG A 34 5.09 14.97 6.12
N THR A 35 5.71 14.16 5.28
CA THR A 35 5.35 14.15 3.85
C THR A 35 4.07 13.37 3.58
N GLY A 36 3.65 12.54 4.53
CA GLY A 36 2.61 11.55 4.34
C GLY A 36 3.08 10.33 3.53
N ASP A 37 4.30 10.29 3.00
CA ASP A 37 4.77 9.15 2.20
C ASP A 37 5.30 8.04 3.10
N LEU A 38 4.79 6.83 2.91
CA LEU A 38 5.27 5.62 3.58
C LEU A 38 6.40 4.99 2.78
N THR A 39 7.50 4.72 3.47
CA THR A 39 8.66 4.04 2.90
C THR A 39 9.25 3.06 3.91
N VAL A 40 10.31 2.34 3.54
CA VAL A 40 11.02 1.41 4.43
C VAL A 40 12.34 2.02 4.82
N ARG A 41 12.60 2.06 6.12
CA ARG A 41 13.89 2.51 6.63
C ARG A 41 14.92 1.45 6.29
N ARG A 42 15.91 1.80 5.47
CA ARG A 42 17.06 0.93 5.17
C ARG A 42 18.34 1.73 5.33
N THR A 43 19.15 1.33 6.30
CA THR A 43 20.55 1.68 6.35
C THR A 43 21.29 0.78 5.37
N THR A 44 21.87 1.37 4.34
CA THR A 44 22.73 0.63 3.41
C THR A 44 24.14 0.53 3.99
N GLU A 45 24.86 -0.50 3.58
CA GLU A 45 26.30 -0.55 3.82
C GLU A 45 26.99 0.68 3.19
N PRO A 46 28.12 1.13 3.76
CA PRO A 46 28.85 2.24 3.20
C PRO A 46 29.36 1.90 1.80
N VAL A 47 29.02 2.73 0.81
CA VAL A 47 29.59 2.64 -0.53
C VAL A 47 30.67 3.71 -0.65
N HIS A 48 31.92 3.30 -0.89
CA HIS A 48 33.09 4.20 -0.91
C HIS A 48 33.24 5.07 0.35
N GLY A 49 32.97 4.50 1.53
CA GLY A 49 33.09 5.19 2.82
C GLY A 49 31.94 6.16 3.15
N ARG A 50 30.89 6.23 2.32
CA ARG A 50 29.67 7.00 2.62
C ARG A 50 28.51 6.09 2.97
N THR A 51 27.96 6.27 4.16
CA THR A 51 26.68 5.67 4.56
C THR A 51 25.55 6.59 4.09
N VAL A 52 24.61 6.06 3.30
CA VAL A 52 23.42 6.81 2.87
C VAL A 52 22.18 6.06 3.33
N ASN A 53 21.29 6.74 4.03
CA ASN A 53 19.97 6.21 4.37
C ASN A 53 18.97 6.75 3.36
N LEU A 54 18.82 6.08 2.21
CA LEU A 54 17.85 6.48 1.20
C LEU A 54 16.51 5.76 1.42
N PRO A 55 15.37 6.45 1.28
CA PRO A 55 14.09 5.78 1.11
C PRO A 55 14.14 4.96 -0.19
N ARG A 56 13.81 3.67 -0.13
CA ARG A 56 14.00 2.76 -1.27
C ARG A 56 12.79 2.74 -2.21
N VAL A 57 11.59 2.76 -1.63
CA VAL A 57 10.30 2.64 -2.33
C VAL A 57 9.29 3.48 -1.56
N VAL A 58 8.47 4.28 -2.25
CA VAL A 58 7.27 4.90 -1.66
C VAL A 58 6.13 3.91 -1.86
N PHE A 59 5.64 3.34 -0.77
CA PHE A 59 4.51 2.42 -0.81
C PHE A 59 3.26 3.21 -1.10
N GLY A 60 2.90 4.20 -0.31
CA GLY A 60 1.71 5.00 -0.55
C GLY A 60 1.65 6.16 0.43
N ARG A 61 0.48 6.78 0.57
CA ARG A 61 0.27 7.79 1.59
C ARG A 61 -0.19 7.19 2.91
N THR A 62 0.13 7.86 4.01
CA THR A 62 -0.38 7.57 5.35
C THR A 62 -1.91 7.60 5.41
N ASP A 63 -2.51 8.36 4.51
CA ASP A 63 -3.93 8.72 4.51
C ASP A 63 -4.77 7.67 3.77
N ASP A 64 -4.14 6.87 2.91
CA ASP A 64 -4.80 5.89 2.03
C ASP A 64 -4.85 4.47 2.64
N MET A 65 -4.36 4.29 3.87
CA MET A 65 -4.27 2.99 4.54
C MET A 65 -5.65 2.49 4.97
N VAL A 66 -5.98 1.24 4.63
CA VAL A 66 -7.16 0.55 5.18
C VAL A 66 -6.73 -0.62 6.05
N LYS A 67 -7.34 -0.74 7.23
CA LYS A 67 -7.05 -1.83 8.18
C LYS A 67 -8.05 -2.95 7.95
N VAL A 68 -7.57 -4.11 7.47
CA VAL A 68 -8.43 -5.26 7.19
C VAL A 68 -7.86 -6.51 7.83
N LYS A 69 -8.71 -7.24 8.57
CA LYS A 69 -8.36 -8.44 9.35
C LYS A 69 -7.14 -8.20 10.26
N GLY A 70 -7.04 -6.98 10.82
CA GLY A 70 -5.93 -6.57 11.68
C GLY A 70 -4.64 -6.14 10.96
N VAL A 71 -4.57 -6.28 9.63
CA VAL A 71 -3.41 -5.94 8.80
C VAL A 71 -3.62 -4.59 8.11
N LYS A 72 -2.55 -3.80 7.98
CA LYS A 72 -2.55 -2.53 7.23
C LYS A 72 -2.34 -2.83 5.74
N VAL A 73 -3.31 -2.50 4.91
CA VAL A 73 -3.26 -2.67 3.45
C VAL A 73 -3.23 -1.31 2.78
N TYR A 74 -2.35 -1.14 1.80
CA TYR A 74 -2.23 0.08 1.02
C TYR A 74 -2.70 -0.12 -0.42
N PRO A 75 -3.45 0.83 -1.01
CA PRO A 75 -3.93 0.76 -2.40
C PRO A 75 -2.82 0.48 -3.44
N SER A 76 -1.63 0.96 -3.17
CA SER A 76 -0.44 0.76 -4.00
C SER A 76 0.12 -0.67 -4.00
N GLU A 77 -0.05 -1.41 -2.91
CA GLU A 77 0.29 -2.84 -2.86
C GLU A 77 -0.62 -3.61 -3.82
N ILE A 78 -1.91 -3.27 -3.84
CA ILE A 78 -2.87 -3.86 -4.78
C ILE A 78 -2.47 -3.55 -6.22
N ARG A 79 -2.08 -2.31 -6.54
CA ARG A 79 -1.56 -1.97 -7.88
C ARG A 79 -0.34 -2.81 -8.26
N SER A 80 0.54 -3.07 -7.29
CA SER A 80 1.75 -3.87 -7.50
C SER A 80 1.42 -5.35 -7.77
N VAL A 81 0.37 -5.89 -7.13
CA VAL A 81 -0.16 -7.24 -7.41
C VAL A 81 -0.62 -7.36 -8.86
N LEU A 82 -1.29 -6.32 -9.37
CA LEU A 82 -1.91 -6.30 -10.69
C LEU A 82 -0.92 -6.04 -11.84
N LEU A 83 0.30 -5.57 -11.52
CA LEU A 83 1.29 -5.20 -12.51
C LEU A 83 1.71 -6.42 -13.36
N GLY A 84 1.68 -6.26 -14.68
CA GLY A 84 2.16 -7.26 -15.64
C GLY A 84 1.28 -8.51 -15.73
N LEU A 85 0.00 -8.41 -15.35
CA LEU A 85 -1.00 -9.43 -15.66
C LEU A 85 -1.65 -9.13 -17.01
N ASP A 86 -1.89 -10.18 -17.80
CA ASP A 86 -2.67 -10.07 -19.04
C ASP A 86 -4.17 -10.14 -18.71
N GLY A 87 -4.96 -9.24 -19.31
CA GLY A 87 -6.42 -9.19 -19.16
C GLY A 87 -6.92 -7.94 -18.40
N PRO A 88 -6.63 -7.80 -17.08
CA PRO A 88 -7.04 -6.64 -16.32
C PRO A 88 -6.34 -5.36 -16.79
N THR A 89 -7.07 -4.24 -16.83
CA THR A 89 -6.51 -2.93 -17.23
C THR A 89 -5.62 -2.30 -16.14
N GLY A 90 -5.65 -2.85 -14.93
CA GLY A 90 -4.99 -2.31 -13.74
C GLY A 90 -5.89 -1.38 -12.90
N ALA A 91 -7.07 -1.01 -13.40
CA ALA A 91 -8.09 -0.39 -12.58
C ALA A 91 -8.77 -1.43 -11.69
N TYR A 92 -8.98 -1.07 -10.42
CA TYR A 92 -9.55 -1.96 -9.43
C TYR A 92 -10.37 -1.20 -8.39
N ARG A 93 -11.22 -1.95 -7.68
CA ARG A 93 -11.92 -1.50 -6.48
C ARG A 93 -11.81 -2.58 -5.41
N LEU A 94 -11.28 -2.20 -4.25
CA LEU A 94 -11.30 -3.03 -3.05
C LEU A 94 -12.46 -2.59 -2.16
N THR A 95 -13.44 -3.46 -1.94
CA THR A 95 -14.53 -3.23 -0.99
C THR A 95 -14.29 -4.05 0.26
N VAL A 96 -14.32 -3.37 1.41
CA VAL A 96 -14.24 -3.98 2.74
C VAL A 96 -15.60 -3.85 3.39
N SER A 97 -16.25 -4.96 3.70
CA SER A 97 -17.58 -4.97 4.31
C SER A 97 -17.65 -5.90 5.52
N ALA A 98 -18.65 -5.72 6.38
CA ALA A 98 -18.85 -6.56 7.54
C ALA A 98 -19.45 -7.92 7.13
N ARG A 99 -18.99 -9.01 7.74
CA ARG A 99 -19.62 -10.33 7.60
C ARG A 99 -20.76 -10.51 8.60
N ASP A 100 -21.80 -11.22 8.17
CA ASP A 100 -22.79 -11.77 9.10
C ASP A 100 -22.10 -12.72 10.09
N GLY A 101 -22.08 -12.35 11.37
CA GLY A 101 -21.36 -13.08 12.43
C GLY A 101 -19.98 -12.51 12.79
N GLY A 102 -19.55 -11.41 12.18
CA GLY A 102 -18.36 -10.66 12.56
C GLY A 102 -17.13 -10.90 11.67
N GLY A 103 -16.23 -9.91 11.67
CA GLY A 103 -15.02 -9.88 10.84
C GLY A 103 -15.23 -9.21 9.48
N ASP A 104 -14.14 -9.07 8.74
CA ASP A 104 -14.11 -8.33 7.48
C ASP A 104 -14.22 -9.27 6.27
N ARG A 105 -15.03 -8.88 5.28
CA ARG A 105 -15.06 -9.44 3.92
C ARG A 105 -14.31 -8.50 2.99
N LEU A 106 -13.41 -9.06 2.18
CA LEU A 106 -12.64 -8.36 1.14
C LEU A 106 -13.13 -8.81 -0.24
N ALA A 107 -13.75 -7.90 -0.98
CA ALA A 107 -14.09 -8.11 -2.39
C ALA A 107 -13.19 -7.25 -3.28
N LEU A 108 -12.51 -7.86 -4.25
CA LEU A 108 -11.66 -7.18 -5.22
C LEU A 108 -12.31 -7.26 -6.60
N ALA A 109 -12.82 -6.14 -7.09
CA ALA A 109 -13.32 -6.01 -8.46
C ALA A 109 -12.22 -5.42 -9.35
N LEU A 110 -12.03 -6.00 -10.53
CA LEU A 110 -11.02 -5.62 -11.51
C LEU A 110 -11.68 -5.26 -12.83
N GLU A 111 -11.25 -4.17 -13.43
CA GLU A 111 -11.69 -3.81 -14.77
C GLU A 111 -10.89 -4.59 -15.82
N GLY A 112 -11.60 -5.16 -16.81
CA GLY A 112 -11.02 -5.90 -17.91
C GLY A 112 -11.39 -7.38 -17.90
N ALA A 113 -10.75 -8.15 -18.77
CA ALA A 113 -10.98 -9.58 -18.89
C ALA A 113 -10.20 -10.36 -17.83
N GLY A 114 -10.78 -11.46 -17.36
CA GLY A 114 -10.11 -12.39 -16.47
C GLY A 114 -10.58 -13.81 -16.72
N ASN A 115 -9.77 -14.77 -16.27
CA ASN A 115 -10.08 -16.19 -16.27
C ASN A 115 -9.60 -16.80 -14.95
N ASP A 116 -9.85 -18.09 -14.76
CA ASP A 116 -9.50 -18.78 -13.51
C ASP A 116 -8.00 -18.73 -13.19
N ASP A 117 -7.14 -18.84 -14.21
CA ASP A 117 -5.68 -18.75 -14.04
C ASP A 117 -5.24 -17.36 -13.56
N VAL A 118 -5.74 -16.30 -14.19
CA VAL A 118 -5.47 -14.92 -13.79
C VAL A 118 -5.98 -14.66 -12.37
N SER A 119 -7.18 -15.14 -12.04
CA SER A 119 -7.76 -15.03 -10.70
C SER A 119 -6.88 -15.72 -9.64
N GLU A 120 -6.39 -16.93 -9.93
CA GLU A 120 -5.51 -17.67 -9.03
C GLU A 120 -4.15 -16.95 -8.85
N GLN A 121 -3.59 -16.41 -9.93
CA GLN A 121 -2.37 -15.60 -9.88
C GLN A 121 -2.54 -14.36 -9.00
N ILE A 122 -3.66 -13.64 -9.14
CA ILE A 122 -3.98 -12.48 -8.32
C ILE A 122 -4.12 -12.89 -6.86
N ALA A 123 -4.91 -13.93 -6.55
CA ALA A 123 -5.11 -14.40 -5.18
C ALA A 123 -3.77 -14.77 -4.50
N ARG A 124 -2.88 -15.45 -5.23
CA ARG A 124 -1.55 -15.85 -4.75
C ARG A 124 -0.66 -14.64 -4.47
N ARG A 125 -0.58 -13.69 -5.41
CA ARG A 125 0.21 -12.45 -5.29
C ARG A 125 -0.35 -11.53 -4.20
N PHE A 126 -1.67 -11.41 -4.10
CA PHE A 126 -2.34 -10.62 -3.09
C PHE A 126 -2.03 -11.13 -1.69
N LYS A 127 -2.13 -12.45 -1.46
CA LYS A 127 -1.79 -13.08 -0.18
C LYS A 127 -0.32 -12.91 0.18
N SER A 128 0.59 -13.06 -0.79
CA SER A 128 2.03 -12.94 -0.51
C SER A 128 2.46 -11.52 -0.16
N GLN A 129 1.82 -10.49 -0.74
CA GLN A 129 2.15 -9.10 -0.48
C GLN A 129 1.43 -8.52 0.74
N THR A 130 0.15 -8.83 0.91
CA THR A 130 -0.71 -8.23 1.96
C THR A 130 -0.86 -9.11 3.21
N LEU A 131 -0.40 -10.36 3.17
CA LEU A 131 -0.58 -11.39 4.22
C LEU A 131 -2.03 -11.82 4.48
N ILE A 132 -3.01 -11.30 3.72
CA ILE A 132 -4.42 -11.65 3.83
C ILE A 132 -4.99 -12.11 2.49
N SER A 133 -6.08 -12.85 2.51
CA SER A 133 -6.77 -13.29 1.29
C SER A 133 -7.95 -12.38 0.97
N ALA A 134 -8.08 -12.03 -0.32
CA ALA A 134 -9.33 -11.54 -0.87
C ALA A 134 -10.35 -12.70 -0.83
N ASP A 135 -11.56 -12.42 -0.37
CA ASP A 135 -12.62 -13.41 -0.23
C ASP A 135 -13.39 -13.59 -1.55
N GLU A 136 -13.35 -12.58 -2.41
CA GLU A 136 -13.99 -12.57 -3.73
C GLU A 136 -13.14 -11.76 -4.71
N ILE A 137 -12.93 -12.30 -5.91
CA ILE A 137 -12.25 -11.63 -7.03
C ILE A 137 -13.19 -11.68 -8.22
N THR A 138 -13.55 -10.52 -8.76
CA THR A 138 -14.46 -10.40 -9.90
C THR A 138 -13.84 -9.54 -10.99
N PHE A 139 -14.26 -9.81 -12.24
CA PHE A 139 -13.86 -9.06 -13.42
C PHE A 139 -15.09 -8.40 -14.02
N VAL A 140 -15.00 -7.11 -14.28
CA VAL A 140 -16.08 -6.30 -14.87
C VAL A 140 -15.56 -5.58 -16.11
N GLU A 141 -16.44 -5.32 -17.08
CA GLU A 141 -16.05 -4.58 -18.28
C GLU A 141 -15.58 -3.15 -17.96
N LYS A 142 -16.24 -2.52 -16.99
CA LYS A 142 -15.93 -1.16 -16.55
C LYS A 142 -16.31 -0.98 -15.09
N LEU A 143 -15.42 -0.38 -14.30
CA LEU A 143 -15.71 0.02 -12.93
C LEU A 143 -16.49 1.35 -12.93
N GLU A 144 -17.40 1.51 -11.98
CA GLU A 144 -18.03 2.80 -11.73
C GLU A 144 -16.98 3.81 -11.25
N GLU A 145 -17.25 5.11 -11.39
CA GLU A 145 -16.37 6.13 -10.79
C GLU A 145 -16.43 6.06 -9.26
N GLY A 146 -15.31 6.34 -8.60
CA GLY A 146 -15.23 6.30 -7.14
C GLY A 146 -13.82 6.04 -6.62
N PRO A 147 -13.64 5.99 -5.30
CA PRO A 147 -12.35 5.69 -4.69
C PRO A 147 -11.94 4.24 -5.00
N ALA A 148 -10.63 3.99 -5.03
CA ALA A 148 -10.06 2.66 -5.24
C ALA A 148 -10.34 1.71 -4.07
N VAL A 149 -10.60 2.25 -2.88
CA VAL A 149 -10.97 1.48 -1.70
C VAL A 149 -12.26 2.05 -1.10
N LEU A 150 -13.21 1.16 -0.85
CA LEU A 150 -14.47 1.43 -0.15
C LEU A 150 -14.47 0.64 1.16
N ASP A 151 -14.62 1.33 2.28
CA ASP A 151 -14.81 0.71 3.60
C ASP A 151 -16.25 0.93 4.03
N GLU A 152 -17.04 -0.14 4.02
CA GLU A 152 -18.50 -0.17 4.28
C GLU A 152 -18.82 -0.84 5.64
N ARG A 153 -17.83 -1.02 6.50
CA ARG A 153 -17.99 -1.65 7.83
C ARG A 153 -18.56 -0.71 8.89
#